data_AF-A0A838HPR5-F1
#
_entry.id   AF-A0A838HPR5-F1
#
_cell.length_a   1.000
_cell.length_b   1.000
_cell.length_c   1.000
_cell.angle_alpha   90.00
_cell.angle_beta   90.00
_cell.angle_gamma   90.00
#
_symmetry.space_group_name_H-M   'P 1'
#
loop_
_entity.id
_entity.type
_entity.pdbx_description
1 polymer ?
#
loop_
_entity_poly.entity_id
_entity_poly.type
_entity_poly.pdbx_seq_one_letter_code
_entity_poly.pdbx_strand_id
1 'polypeptide(L)' 'MDEMPRLSSVAGVARALIATVGVRDAIDILIAQFGWDVAFSACSLLEGPDAGAALWQSVAGLVLDDLAA' A
#
# COMPACT_ATOMS: atom_id res chain seq x y z
N MET A 1 22.44 21.49 -7.60
CA MET A 1 21.48 21.22 -6.50
C MET A 1 20.75 19.97 -6.92
N ASP A 2 21.03 18.86 -6.24
CA ASP A 2 20.44 17.54 -6.46
C ASP A 2 18.91 17.64 -6.56
N GLU A 3 18.36 17.25 -7.71
CA GLU A 3 16.95 16.91 -7.81
C GLU A 3 16.74 15.61 -7.04
N MET A 4 16.38 15.74 -5.75
CA MET A 4 15.69 14.67 -5.04
C MET A 4 14.54 14.18 -5.94
N PRO A 5 14.45 12.87 -6.22
CA PRO A 5 13.37 12.35 -7.06
C PRO A 5 12.05 12.76 -6.41
N ARG A 6 11.34 13.70 -7.07
CA ARG A 6 9.98 14.04 -6.64
C ARG A 6 9.18 12.77 -6.83
N LEU A 7 8.77 12.16 -5.72
CA LEU A 7 7.73 11.15 -5.67
C LEU A 7 6.43 11.81 -6.17
N SER A 8 6.32 12.02 -7.48
CA SER A 8 5.35 12.91 -8.12
C SER A 8 3.95 12.32 -8.20
N SER A 9 3.80 11.06 -7.79
CA SER A 9 2.50 10.44 -7.58
C SER A 9 2.59 9.40 -6.47
N VAL A 10 1.52 9.32 -5.68
CA VAL A 10 1.31 8.29 -4.65
C VAL A 10 1.45 6.88 -5.24
N ALA A 11 1.03 6.67 -6.49
CA ALA A 11 1.22 5.41 -7.21
C ALA A 11 2.70 5.06 -7.44
N GLY A 12 3.55 6.06 -7.69
CA GLY A 12 5.00 5.88 -7.81
C GLY A 12 5.65 5.48 -6.47
N VAL A 13 5.22 6.12 -5.37
CA VAL A 13 5.63 5.75 -4.01
C VAL A 13 5.24 4.30 -3.73
N ALA A 14 3.98 3.94 -3.97
CA ALA A 14 3.45 2.61 -3.70
C ALA A 14 4.20 1.52 -4.49
N ARG A 15 4.46 1.73 -5.79
CA ARG A 15 5.25 0.80 -6.60
C ARG A 15 6.67 0.62 -6.08
N ALA A 16 7.35 1.72 -5.73
CA ALA A 16 8.69 1.66 -5.17
C ALA A 16 8.70 0.91 -3.81
N LEU A 17 7.70 1.16 -2.98
CA LEU A 17 7.54 0.51 -1.67
C LEU A 17 7.33 -1.00 -1.83
N ILE A 18 6.35 -1.41 -2.65
CA ILE A 18 6.05 -2.83 -2.93
C ILE A 18 7.28 -3.55 -3.48
N ALA A 19 8.03 -2.92 -4.39
CA ALA A 19 9.24 -3.51 -4.95
C ALA A 19 10.38 -3.66 -3.92
N THR A 20 10.39 -2.84 -2.86
CA THR A 20 11.47 -2.80 -1.87
C THR A 20 11.21 -3.74 -0.69
N VAL A 21 10.01 -3.72 -0.14
CA VAL A 21 9.66 -4.45 1.10
C VAL A 21 8.68 -5.60 0.87
N GLY A 22 8.21 -5.78 -0.37
CA GLY A 22 7.18 -6.75 -0.69
C GLY A 22 5.77 -6.22 -0.43
N VAL A 23 4.79 -6.90 -1.00
CA VAL A 23 3.38 -6.46 -1.03
C VAL A 23 2.78 -6.27 0.36
N ARG A 24 3.00 -7.24 1.27
CA ARG A 24 2.40 -7.24 2.61
C ARG A 24 2.86 -6.05 3.44
N ASP A 25 4.17 -5.90 3.62
CA ASP A 25 4.72 -4.83 4.46
C ASP A 25 4.48 -3.45 3.83
N ALA A 26 4.44 -3.37 2.49
CA ALA A 26 4.12 -2.13 1.80
C ALA A 26 2.68 -1.67 2.06
N ILE A 27 1.71 -2.60 2.10
CA ILE A 27 0.31 -2.27 2.38
C ILE A 27 0.14 -1.72 3.79
N ASP A 28 0.75 -2.35 4.80
CA ASP A 28 0.69 -1.89 6.18
C ASP A 28 1.22 -0.45 6.31
N ILE A 29 2.35 -0.16 5.66
CA ILE A 29 2.92 1.19 5.63
C ILE A 29 2.01 2.17 4.87
N LEU A 30 1.44 1.77 3.74
CA LEU A 30 0.56 2.62 2.93
C LEU A 30 -0.70 2.99 3.71
N ILE A 31 -1.31 2.03 4.42
CA ILE A 31 -2.48 2.27 5.27
C ILE A 31 -2.10 3.20 6.43
N ALA A 32 -1.03 2.88 7.18
CA ALA A 32 -0.66 3.61 8.38
C ALA A 32 -0.23 5.06 8.13
N GLN A 33 0.45 5.32 7.00
CA GLN A 33 1.04 6.63 6.71
C GLN A 33 0.22 7.47 5.72
N PHE A 34 -0.52 6.84 4.80
CA PHE A 34 -1.23 7.52 3.72
C PHE A 34 -2.74 7.25 3.69
N GLY A 35 -3.21 6.27 4.46
CA GLY A 35 -4.62 5.92 4.55
C GLY A 35 -5.10 4.87 3.55
N TRP A 36 -6.35 4.48 3.74
CA TRP A 36 -6.99 3.37 3.03
C TRP A 36 -7.05 3.53 1.51
N ASP A 37 -7.47 4.70 1.02
CA ASP A 37 -7.69 4.94 -0.41
C ASP A 37 -6.41 4.77 -1.24
N VAL A 38 -5.28 5.14 -0.65
CA VAL A 38 -3.95 4.98 -1.24
C VAL A 38 -3.54 3.52 -1.29
N ALA A 39 -3.72 2.78 -0.19
CA ALA A 39 -3.45 1.35 -0.16
C ALA A 39 -4.33 0.57 -1.16
N PHE A 40 -5.61 0.93 -1.28
CA PHE A 40 -6.52 0.33 -2.26
C PHE A 40 -6.08 0.62 -3.70
N SER A 41 -5.73 1.87 -4.00
CA SER A 41 -5.21 2.26 -5.31
C SER A 41 -3.90 1.53 -5.64
N ALA A 42 -3.03 1.32 -4.65
CA ALA A 42 -1.82 0.52 -4.81
C ALA A 42 -2.12 -0.96 -5.10
N CYS A 43 -3.07 -1.55 -4.38
CA CYS A 43 -3.50 -2.94 -4.60
C CYS A 43 -4.11 -3.15 -5.98
N SER A 44 -4.81 -2.15 -6.54
CA SER A 44 -5.35 -2.22 -7.90
C SER A 44 -4.29 -2.29 -9.01
N LEU A 45 -3.02 -2.02 -8.69
CA LEU A 45 -1.88 -2.16 -9.61
C LEU A 45 -1.27 -3.56 -9.59
N LEU A 46 -1.73 -4.43 -8.70
CA LEU A 46 -1.26 -5.81 -8.59
C LEU A 46 -2.07 -6.70 -9.52
N GLU A 47 -1.41 -7.69 -10.12
CA GLU A 47 -2.05 -8.71 -10.96
C GLU A 47 -1.79 -10.12 -10.39
N GLY A 48 -2.68 -11.05 -10.70
CA GLY A 48 -2.51 -12.46 -10.29
C GLY A 48 -2.83 -12.73 -8.82
N PRO A 49 -2.35 -13.86 -8.26
CA PRO A 49 -2.73 -14.31 -6.91
C PRO A 49 -2.34 -13.33 -5.80
N ASP A 50 -1.30 -12.52 -6.02
CA ASP A 50 -0.84 -11.51 -5.06
C ASP A 50 -1.83 -10.36 -4.88
N ALA A 51 -2.63 -10.05 -5.91
CA ALA A 51 -3.65 -8.99 -5.85
C ALA A 51 -4.78 -9.35 -4.87
N GLY A 52 -5.22 -10.61 -4.88
CA GLY A 52 -6.28 -11.08 -3.98
C GLY A 52 -5.82 -11.11 -2.51
N ALA A 53 -4.59 -11.56 -2.27
CA ALA A 53 -4.01 -11.59 -0.92
C ALA A 53 -3.80 -10.17 -0.38
N ALA A 54 -3.30 -9.25 -1.20
CA ALA A 54 -3.13 -7.84 -0.89
C ALA A 54 -4.45 -7.16 -0.49
N LEU A 55 -5.49 -7.36 -1.30
CA LEU A 55 -6.80 -6.77 -1.06
C LEU A 55 -7.40 -7.29 0.26
N TRP A 56 -7.30 -8.59 0.51
CA TRP A 56 -7.79 -9.20 1.75
C TRP A 56 -7.04 -8.68 2.98
N GLN A 57 -5.71 -8.58 2.92
CA GLN A 57 -4.91 -8.06 4.04
C GLN A 57 -5.22 -6.60 4.34
N SER A 58 -5.39 -5.79 3.29
CA SER A 58 -5.83 -4.42 3.44
C SER A 58 -7.15 -4.38 4.23
N VAL A 59 -8.16 -5.15 3.78
CA VAL A 59 -9.51 -5.11 4.41
C VAL A 59 -9.47 -5.64 5.84
N ALA A 60 -8.70 -6.70 6.09
CA ALA A 60 -8.54 -7.28 7.42
C ALA A 60 -7.87 -6.30 8.40
N GLY A 61 -6.89 -5.51 7.95
CA GLY A 61 -6.26 -4.47 8.76
C GLY A 61 -7.25 -3.43 9.26
N LEU A 62 -8.14 -2.94 8.38
CA LEU A 62 -9.19 -2.00 8.78
C LEU A 62 -10.21 -2.58 9.76
N VAL A 63 -10.65 -3.82 9.53
CA VAL A 63 -11.66 -4.47 10.39
C VAL A 63 -11.10 -4.73 11.79
N LEU A 64 -9.80 -5.01 11.90
CA LEU A 64 -9.14 -5.27 13.18
C LEU A 64 -8.88 -3.98 13.97
N ASP A 65 -8.56 -2.86 13.32
CA ASP A 65 -8.41 -1.56 13.99
C ASP A 65 -9.76 -1.04 14.53
N ASP A 66 -10.87 -1.27 13.82
CA ASP A 66 -12.22 -0.86 14.25
C ASP A 66 -12.76 -1.71 15.42
N LEU A 67 -12.25 -2.94 15.58
CA LEU A 67 -12.56 -3.84 16.71
C LEU A 67 -11.68 -3.61 17.95
N ALA A 68 -10.56 -2.90 17.77
CA ALA A 68 -9.62 -2.58 18.84
C ALA A 68 -9.82 -1.17 19.44
N ALA A 69 -10.67 -0.34 18.81
CA ALA A 69 -11.10 0.99 19.27
C ALA A 69 -12.37 0.93 20.14
#